data_AF-A0AAD5LAJ7-F1
#
_entry.id   AF-A0AAD5LAJ7-F1
#
_cell.length_a   1.000
_cell.length_b   1.000
_cell.length_c   1.000
_cell.angle_alpha   90.00
_cell.angle_beta   90.00
_cell.angle_gamma   90.00
#
_symmetry.space_group_name_H-M   'P 1'
#
loop_
_entity.id
_entity.type
_entity.pdbx_description
1 polymer ?
#
loop_
_entity_poly.entity_id
_entity_poly.type
_entity_poly.pdbx_seq_one_letter_code
_entity_poly.pdbx_strand_id
1 'polypeptide(L)'
;MKHSKDQQALTSIEHGCFDTAALQDELARALEEDRKYKLTDSMKKRAIHTAASYDEFKNLVACADLKPVSQRELRSFSSSDRSTNLAYRAQTKSNRKLKGKSTPLASLVASVDTPPVTAVDFCRQWRRHLKSAQDRYRYLEITTAERLASIFKSDIDADLLAQIVQVLLINLQSVEETNGNATARANAARFSLEVLHALSY
;
A
#
# COMPACT_ATOMS: atom_id res chain seq x y z
N MET A 1 53.22 24.38 21.28
CA MET A 1 54.29 24.65 20.28
C MET A 1 54.38 23.43 19.39
N LYS A 2 54.38 23.43 18.07
CA LYS A 2 54.18 24.39 16.98
C LYS A 2 53.88 23.48 15.78
N HIS A 3 52.82 23.79 15.05
CA HIS A 3 52.43 23.32 13.72
C HIS A 3 53.08 22.03 13.18
N SER A 4 52.26 20.98 13.20
CA SER A 4 52.33 19.82 12.31
C SER A 4 52.64 20.29 10.90
N LYS A 5 53.70 19.76 10.31
CA LYS A 5 54.19 20.09 8.97
C LYS A 5 53.12 19.80 7.93
N ASP A 6 52.29 20.80 7.70
CA ASP A 6 51.44 20.96 6.55
C ASP A 6 52.24 20.80 5.26
N GLN A 7 51.66 20.06 4.31
CA GLN A 7 51.77 20.33 2.87
C GLN A 7 53.11 20.05 2.15
N GLN A 8 54.14 19.49 2.79
CA GLN A 8 55.42 19.18 2.13
C GLN A 8 55.41 17.97 1.17
N ALA A 9 54.27 17.31 0.95
CA ALA A 9 54.14 16.21 -0.01
C ALA A 9 53.25 16.53 -1.22
N LEU A 10 52.89 17.81 -1.41
CA LEU A 10 52.32 18.26 -2.67
C LEU A 10 53.44 18.28 -3.71
N THR A 11 53.45 17.27 -4.56
CA THR A 11 54.12 17.27 -5.87
C THR A 11 55.60 17.67 -5.82
N SER A 12 56.47 16.76 -5.39
CA SER A 12 57.91 16.94 -5.60
C SER A 12 58.22 16.84 -7.11
N ILE A 13 58.19 17.99 -7.78
CA ILE A 13 58.60 18.17 -9.19
C ILE A 13 60.10 17.87 -9.37
N GLU A 14 60.86 17.81 -8.27
CA GLU A 14 62.32 17.66 -8.28
C GLU A 14 62.80 16.21 -8.51
N HIS A 15 61.91 15.22 -8.47
CA HIS A 15 62.25 13.80 -8.64
C HIS A 15 61.49 13.10 -9.76
N GLY A 16 61.10 13.78 -10.85
CA GLY A 16 60.75 13.16 -12.15
C GLY A 16 59.65 12.08 -12.19
N CYS A 17 59.03 11.75 -11.06
CA CYS A 17 57.98 10.76 -10.91
C CYS A 17 56.66 11.54 -10.79
N PHE A 18 56.08 11.83 -11.94
CA PHE A 18 54.77 12.44 -12.03
C PHE A 18 53.71 11.33 -11.99
N ASP A 19 53.01 11.22 -10.86
CA ASP A 19 51.93 10.24 -10.70
C ASP A 19 50.68 10.74 -11.42
N THR A 20 50.54 10.32 -12.68
CA THR A 20 49.39 10.65 -13.53
C THR A 20 48.09 10.07 -12.99
N ALA A 21 48.14 8.93 -12.28
CA ALA A 21 46.95 8.25 -11.77
C ALA A 21 46.35 9.02 -10.58
N ALA A 22 47.19 9.44 -9.63
CA ALA A 22 46.73 10.26 -8.50
C ALA A 22 46.10 11.58 -8.96
N LEU A 23 46.69 12.23 -9.98
CA LEU A 23 46.15 13.46 -10.57
C LEU A 23 44.80 13.22 -11.28
N GLN A 24 44.67 12.11 -12.00
CA GLN A 24 43.41 11.74 -12.66
C GLN A 24 42.29 11.50 -11.64
N ASP A 25 42.60 10.85 -10.51
CA ASP A 25 41.64 10.62 -9.44
C ASP A 25 41.22 11.91 -8.74
N GLU A 26 42.17 12.82 -8.47
CA GLU A 26 41.88 14.15 -7.93
C GLU A 26 40.97 14.94 -8.88
N LEU A 27 41.29 14.94 -10.17
CA LEU A 27 40.50 15.61 -11.19
C LEU A 27 39.10 15.00 -11.31
N ALA A 28 38.97 13.68 -11.30
CA ALA A 28 37.68 13.00 -11.35
C ALA A 28 36.81 13.37 -10.12
N ARG A 29 37.41 13.43 -8.93
CA ARG A 29 36.72 13.83 -7.70
C ARG A 29 36.26 15.29 -7.76
N ALA A 30 37.13 16.19 -8.21
CA ALA A 30 36.81 17.61 -8.35
C ALA A 30 35.65 17.83 -9.34
N LEU A 31 35.62 17.09 -10.45
CA LEU A 31 34.53 17.16 -11.41
C LEU A 31 33.19 16.67 -10.83
N GLU A 32 33.20 15.57 -10.07
CA GLU A 32 31.98 15.05 -9.45
C GLU A 32 31.45 15.99 -8.36
N GLU A 33 32.34 16.61 -7.59
CA GLU A 33 31.97 17.61 -6.58
C GLU A 33 31.35 18.86 -7.22
N ASP A 34 31.95 19.39 -8.28
CA ASP A 34 31.40 20.53 -9.03
C ASP A 34 30.05 20.21 -9.67
N ARG A 35 29.90 19.00 -10.23
CA ARG A 35 28.61 18.50 -10.73
C ARG A 35 27.55 18.51 -9.63
N LYS A 36 27.86 17.94 -8.47
CA LYS A 36 26.93 17.86 -7.32
C LYS A 36 26.60 19.24 -6.77
N TYR A 37 27.59 20.12 -6.67
CA TYR A 37 27.39 21.50 -6.25
C TYR A 37 26.41 22.22 -7.18
N LYS A 38 26.61 22.15 -8.49
CA LYS A 38 25.72 22.75 -9.50
C LYS A 38 24.30 22.20 -9.42
N LEU A 39 24.13 20.89 -9.28
CA LEU A 39 22.82 20.26 -9.14
C LEU A 39 22.09 20.73 -7.88
N THR A 40 22.76 20.71 -6.72
CA THR A 40 22.16 21.15 -5.46
C THR A 40 21.84 22.65 -5.45
N ASP A 41 22.71 23.50 -6.00
CA ASP A 41 22.46 24.94 -6.12
C ASP A 41 21.26 25.24 -7.03
N SER A 42 21.19 24.58 -8.19
CA SER A 42 20.05 24.71 -9.08
C SER A 42 18.73 24.26 -8.42
N MET A 43 18.79 23.17 -7.64
CA MET A 43 17.63 22.67 -6.90
C MET A 43 17.24 23.61 -5.77
N LYS A 44 18.20 24.18 -5.02
CA LYS A 44 17.94 25.20 -3.99
C LYS A 44 17.22 26.40 -4.59
N LYS A 45 17.74 26.95 -5.70
CA LYS A 45 17.13 28.09 -6.41
C LYS A 45 15.69 27.79 -6.83
N ARG A 46 15.45 26.60 -7.36
CA ARG A 46 14.09 26.15 -7.72
C ARG A 46 13.20 25.97 -6.49
N ALA A 47 13.70 25.28 -5.46
CA ALA A 47 12.95 24.91 -4.27
C ALA A 47 12.53 26.12 -3.43
N ILE A 48 13.31 27.21 -3.43
CA ILE A 48 12.91 28.48 -2.80
C ILE A 48 11.57 29.00 -3.34
N HIS A 49 11.30 28.79 -4.64
CA HIS A 49 10.07 29.24 -5.27
C HIS A 49 8.96 28.20 -5.28
N THR A 50 9.29 26.90 -5.19
CA THR A 50 8.29 25.82 -5.32
C THR A 50 7.84 25.21 -4.01
N ALA A 51 8.67 25.21 -2.96
CA ALA A 51 8.35 24.53 -1.70
C ALA A 51 7.43 25.40 -0.82
N ALA A 52 6.42 24.78 -0.21
CA ALA A 52 5.51 25.44 0.71
C ALA A 52 6.02 25.43 2.17
N SER A 53 6.98 24.56 2.49
CA SER A 53 7.56 24.41 3.83
C SER A 53 9.06 24.15 3.79
N TYR A 54 9.74 24.38 4.92
CA TYR A 54 11.17 24.11 5.06
C TYR A 54 11.50 22.61 4.92
N ASP A 55 10.63 21.73 5.42
CA ASP A 55 10.86 20.29 5.32
C ASP A 55 10.78 19.81 3.88
N GLU A 56 9.82 20.33 3.11
CA GLU A 56 9.73 20.09 1.66
C GLU A 56 10.96 20.63 0.92
N PHE A 57 11.41 21.84 1.25
CA PHE A 57 12.65 22.41 0.69
C PHE A 57 13.86 21.50 0.95
N LYS A 58 14.03 21.05 2.20
CA LYS A 58 15.11 20.14 2.61
C LYS A 58 15.06 18.83 1.83
N ASN A 59 13.88 18.25 1.67
CA ASN A 59 13.67 17.01 0.93
C ASN A 59 13.98 17.17 -0.57
N LEU A 60 13.56 18.27 -1.19
CA LEU A 60 13.86 18.55 -2.60
C LEU A 60 15.36 18.69 -2.84
N VAL A 61 16.06 19.45 -2.00
CA VAL A 61 17.51 19.65 -2.12
C VAL A 61 18.28 18.35 -1.87
N ALA A 62 17.84 17.52 -0.92
CA ALA A 62 18.44 16.20 -0.67
C ALA A 62 18.32 15.26 -1.88
N CYS A 63 17.24 15.38 -2.65
CA CYS A 63 16.97 14.57 -3.84
C CYS A 63 17.62 15.10 -5.13
N ALA A 64 18.42 16.18 -5.08
CA ALA A 64 18.96 16.84 -6.27
C ALA A 64 19.93 15.98 -7.12
N ASP A 65 20.62 15.03 -6.48
CA ASP A 65 21.65 14.18 -7.10
C ASP A 65 21.11 12.78 -7.46
N LEU A 66 19.80 12.56 -7.34
CA LEU A 66 19.19 11.29 -7.71
C LEU A 66 19.20 11.11 -9.23
N LYS A 67 19.79 9.99 -9.68
CA LYS A 67 19.76 9.61 -11.10
C LYS A 67 18.34 9.21 -11.48
N PRO A 68 17.82 9.71 -12.63
CA PRO A 68 16.54 9.26 -13.13
C PRO A 68 16.62 7.76 -13.43
N VAL A 69 15.65 7.00 -12.91
CA VAL A 69 15.61 5.55 -13.11
C VAL A 69 15.44 5.24 -14.59
N SER A 70 16.33 4.42 -15.13
CA SER A 70 16.26 4.04 -16.54
C SER A 70 15.13 3.05 -16.81
N GLN A 71 14.59 3.02 -18.03
CA GLN A 71 13.55 2.05 -18.40
C GLN A 71 14.03 0.59 -18.25
N ARG A 72 15.34 0.35 -18.39
CA ARG A 72 15.96 -0.96 -18.18
C ARG A 72 15.91 -1.36 -16.70
N GLU A 73 16.24 -0.44 -15.79
CA GLU A 73 16.11 -0.66 -14.35
C GLU A 73 14.65 -0.85 -13.92
N LEU A 74 13.72 -0.05 -14.47
CA LEU A 74 12.28 -0.26 -14.24
C LEU A 74 11.81 -1.66 -14.67
N ARG A 75 12.30 -2.16 -15.81
CA ARG A 75 12.04 -3.54 -16.25
C ARG A 75 12.67 -4.57 -15.33
N SER A 76 13.87 -4.31 -14.82
CA SER A 76 14.55 -5.17 -13.83
C SER A 76 13.74 -5.32 -12.54
N PHE A 77 13.22 -4.20 -11.99
CA PHE A 77 12.32 -4.20 -10.83
C PHE A 77 10.97 -4.89 -11.10
N SER A 78 10.51 -4.91 -12.35
CA SER A 78 9.31 -5.64 -12.77
C SER A 78 9.57 -7.14 -12.98
N SER A 79 10.78 -7.51 -13.37
CA SER A 79 11.18 -8.90 -13.65
C SER A 79 11.65 -9.68 -12.42
N SER A 80 11.98 -9.00 -11.32
CA SER A 80 12.35 -9.66 -10.06
C SER A 80 11.10 -10.24 -9.39
N ASP A 81 10.86 -11.55 -9.55
CA ASP A 81 10.09 -12.46 -8.70
C ASP A 81 8.80 -11.96 -8.01
N ARG A 82 8.21 -10.88 -8.50
CA ARG A 82 6.78 -10.67 -8.40
C ARG A 82 6.20 -11.67 -9.37
N SER A 83 6.04 -12.89 -8.84
CA SER A 83 4.90 -13.76 -9.09
C SER A 83 3.61 -12.98 -8.81
N THR A 84 3.38 -11.91 -9.59
CA THR A 84 2.05 -11.53 -9.93
C THR A 84 1.42 -12.80 -10.46
N ASN A 85 0.26 -13.16 -9.92
CA ASN A 85 -0.52 -14.33 -10.25
C ASN A 85 -1.03 -14.31 -11.72
N LEU A 86 -0.21 -13.83 -12.65
CA LEU A 86 -0.46 -13.75 -14.08
C LEU A 86 -0.31 -15.12 -14.75
N ALA A 87 0.58 -15.99 -14.23
CA ALA A 87 0.67 -17.38 -14.66
C ALA A 87 -0.63 -18.16 -14.37
N TYR A 88 -1.28 -17.90 -13.23
CA TYR A 88 -2.60 -18.45 -12.92
C TYR A 88 -3.71 -17.94 -13.89
N ARG A 89 -3.55 -16.71 -14.42
CA ARG A 89 -4.45 -16.14 -15.44
C ARG A 89 -4.16 -16.64 -16.87
N ALA A 90 -2.99 -17.22 -17.12
CA ALA A 90 -2.63 -17.79 -18.42
C ALA A 90 -3.10 -19.25 -18.57
N GLN A 91 -3.00 -20.05 -17.50
CA GLN A 91 -3.46 -21.45 -17.49
C GLN A 91 -4.98 -21.60 -17.65
N THR A 92 -5.76 -20.58 -17.27
CA THR A 92 -7.22 -20.57 -17.46
C THR A 92 -7.67 -20.22 -18.89
N LYS A 93 -6.76 -19.82 -19.77
CA LYS A 93 -7.09 -19.47 -21.17
C LYS A 93 -6.85 -20.61 -22.18
N SER A 94 -6.00 -21.59 -21.87
CA SER A 94 -5.70 -22.68 -22.81
C SER A 94 -6.81 -23.75 -22.84
N ASN A 95 -7.56 -23.91 -21.75
CA ASN A 95 -8.59 -24.96 -21.64
C ASN A 95 -10.03 -24.51 -22.02
N ARG A 96 -10.19 -23.36 -22.68
CA ARG A 96 -11.51 -22.87 -23.17
C ARG A 96 -11.55 -22.75 -24.69
N LYS A 97 -11.27 -23.84 -25.40
CA LYS A 97 -11.89 -24.06 -26.71
C LYS A 97 -12.98 -25.12 -26.51
N LEU A 98 -14.18 -24.80 -27.00
CA LEU A 98 -15.41 -25.62 -27.00
C LEU A 98 -16.29 -25.49 -25.75
N LYS A 99 -17.00 -24.37 -25.62
CA LYS A 99 -18.48 -24.33 -25.76
C LYS A 99 -18.95 -22.89 -25.63
N GLY A 100 -19.60 -22.40 -26.69
CA GLY A 100 -20.17 -21.06 -26.71
C GLY A 100 -21.35 -20.94 -25.74
N LYS A 101 -21.36 -19.84 -24.98
CA LYS A 101 -22.53 -18.97 -24.86
C LYS A 101 -22.05 -17.57 -24.46
N SER A 102 -22.65 -16.61 -25.15
CA SER A 102 -22.60 -15.15 -25.00
C SER A 102 -22.28 -14.61 -23.59
N THR A 103 -21.39 -13.60 -23.56
CA THR A 103 -21.34 -12.36 -22.73
C THR A 103 -22.40 -12.13 -21.64
N PRO A 104 -22.20 -11.16 -20.71
CA PRO A 104 -21.03 -10.67 -19.98
C PRO A 104 -21.36 -10.46 -18.46
N LEU A 105 -20.46 -9.86 -17.67
CA LEU A 105 -20.79 -9.10 -16.43
C LEU A 105 -21.30 -9.82 -15.17
N ALA A 106 -21.62 -11.12 -15.17
CA ALA A 106 -22.18 -11.80 -13.99
C ALA A 106 -21.17 -12.14 -12.86
N SER A 107 -19.86 -12.10 -13.11
CA SER A 107 -18.84 -12.48 -12.12
C SER A 107 -18.58 -11.45 -11.02
N LEU A 108 -19.18 -10.25 -11.09
CA LEU A 108 -19.14 -9.26 -10.01
C LEU A 108 -20.26 -9.43 -8.97
N VAL A 109 -21.21 -10.34 -9.19
CA VAL A 109 -22.39 -10.52 -8.33
C VAL A 109 -22.22 -11.71 -7.37
N ALA A 110 -21.36 -12.69 -7.70
CA ALA A 110 -21.19 -13.92 -6.92
C ALA A 110 -20.32 -13.78 -5.65
N SER A 111 -19.96 -12.56 -5.22
CA SER A 111 -19.15 -12.36 -4.01
C SER A 111 -19.97 -12.09 -2.74
N VAL A 112 -21.29 -11.96 -2.84
CA VAL A 112 -22.17 -11.75 -1.67
C VAL A 112 -22.48 -13.07 -0.94
N ASP A 113 -22.49 -14.21 -1.64
CA ASP A 113 -22.97 -15.49 -1.10
C ASP A 113 -21.87 -16.47 -0.70
N THR A 114 -20.60 -16.06 -0.78
CA THR A 114 -19.47 -16.92 -0.38
C THR A 114 -18.90 -16.49 0.97
N PRO A 115 -18.91 -17.37 1.98
CA PRO A 115 -18.45 -17.00 3.31
C PRO A 115 -16.94 -16.78 3.29
N PRO A 116 -16.44 -15.66 3.85
CA PRO A 116 -15.02 -15.33 3.82
C PRO A 116 -14.20 -16.37 4.58
N VAL A 117 -13.03 -16.71 4.02
CA VAL A 117 -12.11 -17.68 4.60
C VAL A 117 -11.09 -16.98 5.52
N THR A 118 -10.79 -15.71 5.24
CA THR A 118 -9.75 -14.93 5.93
C THR A 118 -10.25 -13.52 6.27
N ALA A 119 -9.66 -12.87 7.29
CA ALA A 119 -10.01 -11.50 7.71
C ALA A 119 -9.83 -10.50 6.58
N VAL A 120 -8.78 -10.68 5.78
CA VAL A 120 -8.49 -9.85 4.61
C VAL A 120 -9.57 -9.96 3.54
N ASP A 121 -10.11 -11.15 3.32
CA ASP A 121 -11.18 -11.39 2.35
C ASP A 121 -12.49 -10.72 2.81
N PHE A 122 -12.80 -10.82 4.11
CA PHE A 122 -13.93 -10.10 4.72
C PHE A 122 -13.76 -8.59 4.54
N CYS A 123 -12.63 -8.02 4.96
CA CYS A 123 -12.37 -6.57 4.85
C CYS A 123 -12.46 -6.08 3.40
N ARG A 124 -11.94 -6.88 2.46
CA ARG A 124 -11.97 -6.55 1.03
C ARG A 124 -13.40 -6.57 0.48
N GLN A 125 -14.19 -7.58 0.85
CA GLN A 125 -15.59 -7.69 0.43
C GLN A 125 -16.44 -6.57 1.05
N TRP A 126 -16.24 -6.31 2.34
CA TRP A 126 -16.87 -5.23 3.11
C TRP A 126 -16.64 -3.85 2.49
N ARG A 127 -15.39 -3.51 2.14
CA ARG A 127 -15.05 -2.20 1.57
C ARG A 127 -15.44 -2.05 0.10
N ARG A 128 -15.35 -3.12 -0.71
CA ARG A 128 -15.50 -3.02 -2.18
C ARG A 128 -16.91 -3.30 -2.69
N HIS A 129 -17.64 -4.22 -2.08
CA HIS A 129 -18.89 -4.75 -2.63
C HIS A 129 -20.12 -4.43 -1.79
N LEU A 130 -19.94 -4.16 -0.49
CA LEU A 130 -21.05 -3.96 0.44
C LEU A 130 -21.29 -2.46 0.67
N LYS A 131 -22.06 -1.84 -0.22
CA LYS A 131 -22.39 -0.41 -0.18
C LYS A 131 -23.73 -0.11 0.51
N SER A 132 -24.67 -1.05 0.50
CA SER A 132 -25.95 -0.92 1.19
C SER A 132 -25.89 -1.51 2.60
N ALA A 133 -26.58 -0.88 3.56
CA ALA A 133 -26.68 -1.39 4.93
C ALA A 133 -27.37 -2.77 4.99
N GLN A 134 -28.34 -3.01 4.12
CA GLN A 134 -29.05 -4.29 4.06
C GLN A 134 -28.16 -5.43 3.54
N ASP A 135 -27.32 -5.14 2.55
CA ASP A 135 -26.42 -6.14 1.98
C ASP A 135 -25.29 -6.47 2.98
N ARG A 136 -24.82 -5.47 3.75
CA ARG A 136 -23.88 -5.69 4.86
C ARG A 136 -24.45 -6.62 5.92
N TYR A 137 -25.73 -6.45 6.26
CA TYR A 137 -26.40 -7.28 7.25
C TYR A 137 -26.59 -8.72 6.77
N ARG A 138 -27.05 -8.92 5.53
CA ARG A 138 -27.13 -10.27 4.93
C ARG A 138 -25.78 -10.97 4.90
N TYR A 139 -24.71 -10.22 4.59
CA TYR A 139 -23.36 -10.76 4.61
C TYR A 139 -22.91 -11.17 6.02
N LEU A 140 -23.30 -10.42 7.06
CA LEU A 140 -23.07 -10.80 8.46
C LEU A 140 -23.83 -12.08 8.82
N GLU A 141 -25.09 -12.21 8.40
CA GLU A 141 -25.89 -13.43 8.62
C GLU A 141 -25.23 -14.67 7.98
N ILE A 142 -24.75 -14.54 6.73
CA ILE A 142 -24.06 -15.63 6.01
C ILE A 142 -22.72 -15.98 6.67
N THR A 143 -22.01 -14.99 7.21
CA THR A 143 -20.70 -15.22 7.82
C THR A 143 -20.82 -15.89 9.18
N THR A 144 -21.94 -15.69 9.91
CA THR A 144 -22.21 -16.23 11.27
C THR A 144 -21.25 -15.68 12.34
N ALA A 145 -21.75 -15.48 13.56
CA ALA A 145 -20.99 -14.86 14.66
C ALA A 145 -19.72 -15.65 15.04
N GLU A 146 -19.80 -16.98 15.08
CA GLU A 146 -18.67 -17.86 15.45
C GLU A 146 -17.49 -17.75 14.47
N ARG A 147 -17.79 -17.61 13.19
CA ARG A 147 -16.76 -17.51 12.16
C ARG A 147 -16.11 -16.14 12.17
N LEU A 148 -16.87 -15.09 12.41
CA LEU A 148 -16.32 -13.74 12.63
C LEU A 148 -15.31 -13.75 13.78
N ALA A 149 -15.64 -14.35 14.92
CA ALA A 149 -14.68 -14.53 16.02
C ALA A 149 -13.44 -15.29 15.56
N SER A 150 -13.61 -16.40 14.83
CA SER A 150 -12.47 -17.20 14.37
C SER A 150 -11.54 -16.47 13.40
N ILE A 151 -12.10 -15.63 12.54
CA ILE A 151 -11.39 -14.89 11.51
C ILE A 151 -10.65 -13.69 12.13
N PHE A 152 -11.22 -13.09 13.17
CA PHE A 152 -10.73 -11.85 13.76
C PHE A 152 -9.96 -12.02 15.08
N LYS A 153 -9.51 -13.23 15.40
CA LYS A 153 -8.67 -13.52 16.60
C LYS A 153 -7.41 -12.66 16.72
N SER A 154 -6.86 -12.17 15.61
CA SER A 154 -5.56 -11.50 15.59
C SER A 154 -5.63 -10.01 15.92
N ASP A 155 -6.65 -9.31 15.42
CA ASP A 155 -7.00 -7.91 15.71
C ASP A 155 -8.18 -7.49 14.82
N ILE A 156 -9.00 -6.53 15.26
CA ILE A 156 -10.06 -5.91 14.47
C ILE A 156 -9.78 -4.41 14.36
N ASP A 157 -9.79 -3.90 13.13
CA ASP A 157 -9.74 -2.46 12.87
C ASP A 157 -10.94 -1.76 13.51
N ALA A 158 -10.69 -0.77 14.38
CA ALA A 158 -11.74 -0.03 15.10
C ALA A 158 -12.78 0.59 14.14
N ASP A 159 -12.34 1.01 12.95
CA ASP A 159 -13.19 1.58 11.91
C ASP A 159 -14.14 0.54 11.31
N LEU A 160 -13.69 -0.72 11.21
CA LEU A 160 -14.51 -1.84 10.74
C LEU A 160 -15.55 -2.22 11.79
N LEU A 161 -15.15 -2.29 13.06
CA LEU A 161 -16.05 -2.58 14.18
C LEU A 161 -17.16 -1.51 14.26
N ALA A 162 -16.80 -0.24 14.19
CA ALA A 162 -17.77 0.87 14.18
C ALA A 162 -18.79 0.72 13.04
N GLN A 163 -18.35 0.32 11.85
CA GLN A 163 -19.23 0.07 10.71
C GLN A 163 -20.15 -1.13 10.92
N ILE A 164 -19.67 -2.21 11.54
CA ILE A 164 -20.49 -3.39 11.86
C ILE A 164 -21.59 -2.99 12.86
N VAL A 165 -21.24 -2.28 13.93
CA VAL A 165 -22.19 -1.77 14.92
C VAL A 165 -23.23 -0.85 14.28
N GLN A 166 -22.79 0.05 13.39
CA GLN A 166 -23.70 0.96 12.68
C GLN A 166 -24.71 0.21 11.81
N VAL A 167 -24.29 -0.85 11.12
CA VAL A 167 -25.19 -1.68 10.30
C VAL A 167 -26.21 -2.40 11.18
N LEU A 168 -25.79 -2.97 12.32
CA LEU A 168 -26.70 -3.63 13.25
C LEU A 168 -27.74 -2.65 13.80
N LEU A 169 -27.32 -1.43 14.15
CA LEU A 169 -28.21 -0.38 14.65
C LEU A 169 -29.25 0.04 13.59
N ILE A 170 -28.83 0.24 12.34
CA ILE A 170 -29.75 0.57 11.23
C ILE A 170 -30.78 -0.54 11.01
N ASN A 171 -30.39 -1.82 11.16
CA ASN A 171 -31.33 -2.94 11.04
C ASN A 171 -32.30 -3.03 12.22
N LEU A 172 -31.87 -2.69 13.44
CA LEU A 172 -32.79 -2.62 14.57
C LEU A 172 -33.81 -1.49 14.40
N GLN A 173 -33.39 -0.34 13.87
CA GLN A 173 -34.27 0.78 13.56
C GLN A 173 -35.23 0.48 12.41
N SER A 174 -34.79 -0.21 11.35
CA SER A 174 -35.67 -0.57 10.24
C SER A 174 -36.76 -1.57 10.66
N VAL A 175 -36.48 -2.43 11.65
CA VAL A 175 -37.48 -3.33 12.25
C VAL A 175 -38.48 -2.56 13.13
N GLU A 176 -38.09 -1.44 13.75
CA GLU A 176 -38.99 -0.59 14.55
C GLU A 176 -40.10 0.07 13.72
N GLU A 177 -39.83 0.45 12.48
CA GLU A 177 -40.83 1.03 11.57
C GLU A 177 -41.86 -0.01 11.10
N THR A 178 -41.51 -1.31 11.13
CA THR A 178 -42.42 -2.41 10.80
C THR A 178 -43.20 -2.86 12.04
N ASN A 179 -44.29 -2.16 12.31
CA ASN A 179 -45.10 -2.13 13.54
C ASN A 179 -45.78 -3.47 13.99
N GLY A 180 -45.20 -4.65 13.78
CA GLY A 180 -45.89 -5.92 14.05
C GLY A 180 -45.06 -7.18 14.36
N ASN A 181 -43.73 -7.17 14.22
CA ASN A 181 -42.94 -8.41 14.39
C ASN A 181 -42.04 -8.36 15.63
N ALA A 182 -42.64 -8.38 16.82
CA ALA A 182 -41.90 -8.44 18.09
C ALA A 182 -40.89 -9.61 18.14
N THR A 183 -41.22 -10.72 17.47
CA THR A 183 -40.34 -11.88 17.29
C THR A 183 -39.16 -11.60 16.36
N ALA A 184 -39.36 -10.87 15.26
CA ALA A 184 -38.27 -10.49 14.35
C ALA A 184 -37.31 -9.50 15.01
N ARG A 185 -37.84 -8.55 15.80
CA ARG A 185 -37.02 -7.66 16.64
C ARG A 185 -36.18 -8.45 17.65
N ALA A 186 -36.81 -9.39 18.36
CA ALA A 186 -36.10 -10.22 19.32
C ALA A 186 -34.99 -11.05 18.65
N ASN A 187 -35.22 -11.57 17.44
CA ASN A 187 -34.22 -12.34 16.70
C ASN A 187 -33.07 -11.45 16.19
N ALA A 188 -33.36 -10.27 15.64
CA ALA A 188 -32.34 -9.32 15.20
C ALA A 188 -31.50 -8.79 16.37
N ALA A 189 -32.12 -8.53 17.53
CA ALA A 189 -31.43 -8.13 18.75
C ALA A 189 -30.55 -9.25 19.31
N ARG A 190 -31.05 -10.50 19.32
CA ARG A 190 -30.25 -11.68 19.73
C ARG A 190 -29.03 -11.86 18.83
N PHE A 191 -29.22 -11.83 17.52
CA PHE A 191 -28.10 -11.94 16.57
C PHE A 191 -27.08 -10.82 16.77
N SER A 192 -27.53 -9.58 16.95
CA SER A 192 -26.65 -8.44 17.22
C SER A 192 -25.81 -8.65 18.49
N LEU A 193 -26.44 -9.15 19.56
CA LEU A 193 -25.74 -9.45 20.82
C LEU A 193 -24.76 -10.63 20.67
N GLU A 194 -25.12 -11.66 19.91
CA GLU A 194 -24.23 -12.78 19.63
C GLU A 194 -22.99 -12.34 18.84
N VAL A 195 -23.15 -11.48 17.83
CA VAL A 195 -22.03 -10.92 17.07
C VAL A 195 -21.14 -10.06 17.97
N LEU A 196 -21.71 -9.19 18.81
CA LEU A 196 -20.90 -8.36 19.71
C LEU A 196 -20.17 -9.19 20.78
N HIS A 197 -20.82 -10.22 21.30
CA HIS A 197 -20.18 -11.16 22.23
C HIS A 197 -19.03 -11.92 21.55
N ALA A 198 -19.24 -12.37 20.31
CA ALA A 198 -18.23 -13.10 19.53
C ALA A 198 -17.00 -12.25 19.19
N LEU A 199 -17.14 -10.93 19.08
CA LEU A 199 -16.01 -10.01 18.79
C LEU A 199 -15.32 -9.49 20.06
N SER A 200 -15.86 -9.78 21.25
CA SER A 200 -15.32 -9.32 22.53
C SER A 200 -14.32 -10.31 23.16
N TYR A 201 -14.16 -11.51 22.61
CA TYR A 201 -13.38 -12.62 23.18
C TYR A 201 -12.17 -12.96 22.32
#